data_AF-W7QJ11-F1
#
_entry.id   AF-W7QJ11-F1
#
_cell.length_a   1.000
_cell.length_b   1.000
_cell.length_c   1.000
_cell.angle_alpha   90.00
_cell.angle_beta   90.00
_cell.angle_gamma   90.00
#
_symmetry.space_group_name_H-M   'P 1'
#
loop_
_entity.id
_entity.type
_entity.pdbx_description
1 polymer ?
#
loop_
_entity_poly.entity_id
_entity_poly.type
_entity_poly.pdbx_seq_one_letter_code
_entity_poly.pdbx_strand_id
1 'polypeptide(L)'
;MIGRLRGTLLDKQPPWLVVDVAGIGYELEASMTTLVALPGIGEAVSLFTHLTVREDAHLLFGFAREQERSLFRALIKVNGIGPKLALAILSGMDETASSAVSWMTTSSP
;
A
#
# COMPACT_ATOMS: atom_id res chain seq x y z
N MET A 1 -7.76 -0.61 -13.94
CA MET A 1 -7.11 -0.98 -12.67
C MET A 1 -5.67 -0.48 -12.70
N ILE A 2 -5.22 0.29 -11.71
CA ILE A 2 -3.81 0.71 -11.58
C ILE A 2 -3.13 -0.32 -10.68
N GLY A 3 -2.23 -1.13 -11.24
CA GLY A 3 -1.59 -2.26 -10.54
C GLY A 3 -0.20 -1.96 -9.98
N ARG A 4 0.51 -1.00 -10.57
CA ARG A 4 1.85 -0.57 -10.18
C ARG A 4 2.08 0.86 -10.69
N LEU A 5 2.79 1.67 -9.91
CA LEU A 5 3.34 2.95 -10.35
C LEU A 5 4.87 2.91 -10.27
N ARG A 6 5.53 3.53 -11.23
CA ARG A 6 6.97 3.75 -11.23
C ARG A 6 7.22 5.19 -11.64
N GLY A 7 8.00 5.92 -10.84
CA GLY A 7 8.16 7.35 -11.02
C GLY A 7 9.09 7.95 -9.98
N THR A 8 8.93 9.24 -9.74
CA THR A 8 9.71 10.00 -8.75
C THR A 8 8.85 10.29 -7.53
N LEU A 9 9.37 10.05 -6.34
CA LEU A 9 8.68 10.42 -5.10
C LEU A 9 8.72 11.94 -4.91
N LEU A 10 7.58 12.62 -5.04
CA LEU A 10 7.50 14.07 -4.89
C LEU A 10 7.29 14.49 -3.44
N ASP A 11 6.51 13.71 -2.69
CA ASP A 11 6.20 14.02 -1.30
C ASP A 11 5.86 12.75 -0.51
N LYS A 12 6.10 12.77 0.80
CA LYS A 12 5.65 11.74 1.75
C LYS A 12 5.30 12.37 3.11
N GLN A 13 4.02 12.30 3.49
CA GLN A 13 3.54 12.71 4.81
C GLN A 13 2.44 11.74 5.25
N PRO A 14 2.60 10.99 6.37
CA PRO A 14 1.64 9.97 6.75
C PRO A 14 0.17 10.46 6.82
N PRO A 15 -0.80 9.70 6.28
CA PRO A 15 -0.64 8.44 5.53
C PRO A 15 -0.36 8.63 4.02
N TRP A 16 -0.18 9.86 3.54
CA TRP A 16 -0.14 10.24 2.14
C TRP A 16 1.27 10.23 1.54
N LEU A 17 1.32 10.04 0.22
CA LEU A 17 2.50 10.24 -0.61
C LEU A 17 2.09 10.65 -2.02
N VAL A 18 3.01 11.28 -2.76
CA VAL A 18 2.80 11.66 -4.15
C VAL A 18 3.91 11.09 -5.03
N VAL A 19 3.54 10.39 -6.11
CA VAL A 19 4.47 9.90 -7.12
C VAL A 19 4.21 10.60 -8.45
N ASP A 20 5.24 11.27 -8.99
CA ASP A 20 5.22 11.76 -10.36
C ASP A 20 5.48 10.61 -11.33
N VAL A 21 4.52 10.34 -12.20
CA VAL A 21 4.66 9.42 -13.32
C VAL A 21 4.48 10.19 -14.62
N ALA A 22 5.61 10.57 -15.22
CA ALA A 22 5.68 11.28 -16.49
C ALA A 22 4.90 12.62 -16.52
N GLY A 23 5.01 13.41 -15.45
CA GLY A 23 4.36 14.71 -15.31
C GLY A 23 2.98 14.66 -14.65
N ILE A 24 2.52 13.48 -14.21
CA ILE A 24 1.24 13.29 -13.52
C ILE A 24 1.51 12.88 -12.07
N GLY A 25 1.13 13.74 -11.12
CA GLY A 25 1.19 13.46 -9.69
C GLY A 25 0.04 12.55 -9.26
N TYR A 26 0.38 11.31 -8.91
CA TYR A 26 -0.56 10.39 -8.28
C TYR A 26 -0.45 10.52 -6.78
N GLU A 27 -1.55 10.86 -6.12
CA GLU A 27 -1.69 10.82 -4.66
C GLU A 27 -2.10 9.42 -4.20
N LEU A 28 -1.41 8.89 -3.19
CA LEU A 28 -1.66 7.58 -2.62
C LEU A 28 -1.69 7.65 -1.10
N GLU A 29 -2.50 6.77 -0.48
CA GLU A 29 -2.38 6.43 0.93
C GLU A 29 -1.51 5.17 1.11
N ALA A 30 -0.70 5.14 2.17
CA ALA A 30 0.19 4.03 2.48
C ALA A 30 0.29 3.80 4.00
N SER A 31 0.70 2.59 4.39
CA SER A 31 0.97 2.27 5.80
C SER A 31 2.26 2.95 6.26
N MET A 32 2.47 3.06 7.57
CA MET A 32 3.72 3.60 8.09
C MET A 32 4.92 2.73 7.70
N THR A 33 4.75 1.41 7.72
CA THR A 33 5.75 0.44 7.27
C THR A 33 6.19 0.71 5.82
N THR A 34 5.22 0.95 4.92
CA THR A 34 5.54 1.32 3.53
C THR A 34 6.29 2.64 3.48
N LEU A 35 5.80 3.70 4.13
CA LEU A 35 6.37 5.06 4.08
C LEU A 35 7.82 5.12 4.59
N VAL A 36 8.15 4.35 5.62
CA VAL A 36 9.51 4.22 6.16
C VAL A 36 10.43 3.48 5.17
N ALA A 37 9.92 2.51 4.43
CA ALA A 37 10.67 1.76 3.42
C ALA A 37 10.91 2.56 2.13
N LEU A 38 10.24 3.70 1.93
CA LEU A 38 10.40 4.51 0.71
C LEU A 38 11.69 5.32 0.71
N PRO A 39 12.25 5.59 -0.49
CA PRO A 39 13.43 6.42 -0.64
C PRO A 39 13.20 7.89 -0.22
N GLY A 40 14.23 8.71 -0.42
CA GLY A 40 14.13 10.16 -0.25
C GLY A 40 13.20 10.82 -1.27
N ILE A 41 12.71 12.02 -0.94
CA ILE A 41 12.00 12.87 -1.92
C ILE A 41 12.96 13.21 -3.06
N GLY A 42 12.47 13.16 -4.30
CA GLY A 42 13.24 13.36 -5.53
C GLY A 42 13.85 12.08 -6.10
N GLU A 43 13.76 10.95 -5.40
CA GLU A 43 14.32 9.67 -5.84
C GLU A 43 13.30 8.80 -6.58
N ALA A 44 13.82 7.86 -7.37
CA ALA A 44 13.01 6.90 -8.10
C ALA A 44 12.34 5.90 -7.15
N VAL A 45 11.05 5.67 -7.34
CA VAL A 45 10.25 4.74 -6.55
C VAL A 45 9.40 3.84 -7.46
N SER A 46 9.09 2.65 -6.97
CA SER A 46 8.15 1.73 -7.59
C SER A 46 7.22 1.16 -6.53
N LEU A 47 5.92 1.40 -6.68
CA LEU A 47 4.90 0.96 -5.73
C LEU A 47 3.94 -0.03 -6.38
N PHE A 48 3.62 -1.09 -5.64
CA PHE A 48 2.43 -1.89 -5.94
C PHE A 48 1.20 -1.13 -5.49
N THR A 49 0.12 -1.18 -6.27
CA THR A 49 -1.07 -0.38 -5.97
C THR A 49 -2.35 -1.20 -5.86
N HIS A 50 -3.30 -0.67 -5.09
CA HIS A 50 -4.69 -1.08 -5.07
C HIS A 50 -5.57 0.15 -5.26
N LEU A 51 -6.39 0.15 -6.31
CA LEU A 51 -7.36 1.21 -6.57
C LEU A 51 -8.72 0.77 -6.03
N THR A 52 -9.29 1.58 -5.15
CA THR A 52 -10.67 1.45 -4.66
C THR A 52 -11.51 2.51 -5.34
N VAL A 53 -12.54 2.08 -6.06
CA VAL A 53 -13.54 2.96 -6.68
C VAL A 53 -14.81 2.91 -5.84
N ARG A 54 -15.27 4.08 -5.41
CA ARG A 54 -16.56 4.31 -4.75
C ARG A 54 -17.37 5.27 -5.60
N GLU A 55 -18.63 5.51 -5.21
CA GLU A 55 -19.52 6.43 -5.93
C GLU A 55 -18.99 7.88 -5.93
N ASP A 56 -18.25 8.27 -4.89
CA ASP A 56 -17.79 9.64 -4.64
C ASP A 56 -16.26 9.81 -4.70
N ALA A 57 -15.50 8.72 -4.83
CA ALA A 57 -14.05 8.77 -4.69
C ALA A 57 -13.30 7.66 -5.45
N HIS A 58 -12.13 8.03 -5.97
CA HIS A 58 -11.09 7.11 -6.40
C HIS A 58 -9.93 7.19 -5.41
N LEU A 59 -9.72 6.11 -4.65
CA LEU A 59 -8.67 6.04 -3.64
C LEU A 59 -7.57 5.08 -4.11
N LEU A 60 -6.33 5.56 -4.14
CA LEU A 60 -5.19 4.75 -4.52
C LEU A 60 -4.34 4.44 -3.29
N PHE A 61 -4.08 3.15 -3.06
CA PHE A 61 -3.26 2.69 -1.96
C PHE A 61 -1.92 2.17 -2.49
N GLY A 62 -0.81 2.57 -1.87
CA GLY A 62 0.55 2.24 -2.28
C GLY A 62 1.25 1.30 -1.30
N PHE A 63 2.02 0.35 -1.83
CA PHE A 63 2.78 -0.64 -1.06
C PHE A 63 4.18 -0.82 -1.64
N ALA A 64 5.20 -0.87 -0.77
CA ALA A 64 6.59 -1.08 -1.18
C ALA A 64 6.82 -2.50 -1.70
N ARG A 65 6.05 -3.48 -1.17
CA ARG A 65 6.16 -4.90 -1.51
C ARG A 65 4.83 -5.48 -1.93
N GLU A 66 4.88 -6.52 -2.77
CA GLU A 66 3.66 -7.20 -3.23
C GLU A 66 2.92 -7.90 -2.10
N GLN A 67 3.66 -8.48 -1.14
CA GLN A 67 3.10 -9.17 0.01
C GLN A 67 2.25 -8.24 0.88
N GLU A 68 2.70 -7.00 1.09
CA GLU A 68 1.95 -5.97 1.83
C GLU A 68 0.62 -5.66 1.13
N ARG A 69 0.63 -5.50 -0.20
CA ARG A 69 -0.60 -5.31 -0.99
C ARG A 69 -1.53 -6.51 -0.90
N SER A 70 -1.00 -7.71 -0.98
CA SER A 70 -1.79 -8.94 -0.89
C SER A 70 -2.46 -9.07 0.48
N LEU A 71 -1.74 -8.77 1.56
CA LEU A 71 -2.27 -8.74 2.91
C LEU A 71 -3.34 -7.65 3.06
N PHE A 72 -3.11 -6.43 2.58
CA PHE A 72 -4.13 -5.37 2.55
C PHE A 72 -5.42 -5.85 1.87
N ARG A 73 -5.30 -6.46 0.68
CA ARG A 73 -6.44 -6.99 -0.09
C ARG A 73 -7.16 -8.12 0.63
N ALA A 74 -6.45 -8.95 1.40
CA ALA A 74 -7.06 -9.98 2.22
C ALA A 74 -7.82 -9.35 3.41
N LEU A 75 -7.22 -8.36 4.07
CA LEU A 75 -7.83 -7.65 5.20
C LEU A 75 -9.14 -6.98 4.82
N ILE A 76 -9.19 -6.24 3.70
CA ILE A 76 -10.41 -5.53 3.30
C ILE A 76 -11.56 -6.44 2.81
N LYS A 77 -11.32 -7.76 2.69
CA LYS A 77 -12.39 -8.74 2.43
C LYS A 77 -13.08 -9.20 3.71
N VAL A 78 -12.47 -8.97 4.87
CA VAL A 78 -13.03 -9.33 6.17
C VAL A 78 -14.13 -8.33 6.52
N ASN A 79 -15.30 -8.83 6.94
CA ASN A 79 -16.41 -7.98 7.34
C ASN A 79 -15.99 -7.05 8.48
N GLY A 80 -16.29 -5.76 8.35
CA GLY A 80 -15.91 -4.72 9.31
C GLY A 80 -14.50 -4.14 9.14
N ILE A 81 -13.67 -4.67 8.22
CA ILE A 81 -12.34 -4.13 7.95
C ILE A 81 -12.35 -3.30 6.66
N GLY A 82 -12.35 -1.96 6.83
CA GLY A 82 -12.17 -1.02 5.73
C GLY A 82 -10.70 -0.69 5.45
N PRO A 83 -10.40 0.00 4.32
CA PRO A 83 -9.03 0.39 3.94
C PRO A 83 -8.22 1.10 5.03
N LYS A 84 -8.82 2.06 5.75
CA LYS A 84 -8.13 2.80 6.82
C LYS A 84 -7.69 1.87 7.97
N LEU A 85 -8.57 0.97 8.41
CA LEU A 85 -8.23 -0.01 9.45
C LEU A 85 -7.18 -1.00 8.95
N ALA A 86 -7.26 -1.42 7.68
CA ALA A 86 -6.24 -2.28 7.08
C ALA A 86 -4.85 -1.61 7.06
N LEU A 87 -4.75 -0.32 6.69
CA LEU A 87 -3.48 0.43 6.77
C LEU A 87 -2.97 0.56 8.21
N ALA A 88 -3.86 0.77 9.18
CA ALA A 88 -3.50 0.83 10.60
C ALA A 88 -2.95 -0.52 11.10
N ILE A 89 -3.60 -1.64 10.75
CA ILE A 89 -3.13 -3.00 11.05
C ILE A 89 -1.73 -3.19 10.47
N LEU A 90 -1.52 -2.87 9.18
CA LEU A 90 -0.22 -3.01 8.53
C LEU A 90 0.87 -2.12 9.15
N SER A 91 0.50 -0.98 9.71
CA SER A 91 1.44 -0.05 10.38
C SER A 91 1.89 -0.55 11.75
N GLY A 92 1.09 -1.39 12.41
CA GLY A 92 1.43 -2.01 13.70
C GLY A 92 2.04 -3.40 13.59
N MET A 93 2.13 -3.97 12.38
CA MET A 93 2.77 -5.26 12.14
C MET A 93 4.26 -5.06 11.87
N ASP A 94 5.10 -5.63 12.74
CA ASP A 94 6.51 -5.86 12.40
C ASP A 94 6.62 -6.84 11.21
N GLU A 95 7.69 -6.69 10.43
CA GLU A 95 7.95 -7.45 9.19
C GLU A 95 7.83 -8.98 9.38
N THR A 96 8.10 -9.49 10.59
CA THR A 96 7.97 -10.89 11.03
C THR A 96 6.55 -11.44 10.99
N ALA A 97 5.51 -10.61 11.20
CA ALA A 97 4.12 -11.07 11.19
C ALA A 97 3.58 -11.30 9.76
N SER A 98 4.17 -10.65 8.75
CA SER A 98 3.79 -10.87 7.34
C SER A 98 4.22 -12.25 6.82
N SER A 99 5.37 -12.75 7.28
CA SER A 99 5.81 -14.13 7.07
C SER A 99 4.82 -15.14 7.64
N ALA A 100 4.10 -14.76 8.71
CA ALA A 100 3.17 -15.62 9.39
C ALA A 100 1.89 -15.90 8.57
N VAL A 101 1.32 -14.87 7.98
CA VAL A 101 0.16 -15.01 7.10
C VAL A 101 0.51 -15.79 5.81
N SER A 102 1.75 -15.68 5.34
CA SER A 102 2.23 -16.46 4.19
C SER A 102 2.27 -17.96 4.48
N TRP A 103 2.68 -18.39 5.68
CA TRP A 103 2.59 -19.81 6.03
C TRP A 103 1.14 -20.26 6.23
N MET A 104 0.26 -19.42 6.79
CA MET A 104 -1.16 -19.75 7.00
C MET A 104 -1.91 -19.93 5.67
N THR A 105 -1.53 -19.19 4.62
CA THR A 105 -2.19 -19.24 3.31
C THR A 105 -1.58 -20.28 2.36
N THR A 106 -0.32 -20.68 2.59
CA THR A 106 0.36 -21.73 1.81
C THR A 106 0.25 -23.11 2.47
N SER A 107 -0.13 -23.17 3.75
CA SER A 107 -0.34 -24.41 4.52
C SER A 107 -1.84 -24.63 4.78
N SER A 108 -2.59 -24.91 3.72
CA SER A 108 -3.83 -25.69 3.82
C SER A 108 -3.74 -26.84 2.81
N PRO A 109 -4.00 -28.09 3.22
CA PRO A 109 -4.14 -29.22 2.30
C PRO A 109 -5.37 -29.07 1.39
#